data_AF-A0A151NJJ8-F1
#
_entry.id   AF-A0A151NJJ8-F1
#
_cell.length_a   1.000
_cell.length_b   1.000
_cell.length_c   1.000
_cell.angle_alpha   90.00
_cell.angle_beta   90.00
_cell.angle_gamma   90.00
#
_symmetry.space_group_name_H-M   'P 1'
#
loop_
_entity.id
_entity.type
_entity.pdbx_description
1 polymer ?
#
loop_
_entity_poly.entity_id
_entity_poly.type
_entity_poly.pdbx_seq_one_letter_code
_entity_poly.pdbx_strand_id
1 'polypeptide(L)'
;MGGCFSKPKPVEVKIEVVLPEKERNKEEISPNGKASPLTYKVNGTVCHYHLEEHPISINPYQNLKDVVEASVCHVKDLENGQMREVDLGCGKALLIKENGEYYAMGHKCPHYGAPLVKGVLSKGRVRCPWHGACFNIGTGDIEDFPGLDSLPKFQVKIEKEKVYIRASKQALQTQRRTKVMAKCISLSNYNITSTNILIIGAGAAGLVCAETLRQEGFSDRIVMCTMDRHLPYDRPKLSKSMDSHSDQITLRPKEFFRTFDIEVLTETQVAAVDIKNKIAVFKDGFKMEYNKLLIATGSTSSPRAKGSVRTQV
;
A
#
# COMPACT_ATOMS: atom_id res chain seq x y z
N MET A 1 -15.60 -23.22 48.80
CA MET A 1 -14.24 -23.26 48.25
C MET A 1 -14.13 -22.21 47.16
N GLY A 2 -13.59 -21.03 47.50
CA GLY A 2 -13.44 -19.90 46.57
C GLY A 2 -12.05 -19.90 45.93
N GLY A 3 -11.98 -19.97 44.60
CA GLY A 3 -10.75 -19.87 43.82
C GLY A 3 -10.54 -18.46 43.31
N CYS A 4 -9.47 -17.80 43.75
CA CYS A 4 -9.05 -16.47 43.31
C CYS A 4 -8.37 -16.57 41.93
N PHE A 5 -8.99 -16.06 40.87
CA PHE A 5 -8.34 -15.90 39.58
C PHE A 5 -7.69 -14.51 39.50
N SER A 6 -6.36 -14.46 39.58
CA SER A 6 -5.58 -13.24 39.37
C SER A 6 -5.67 -12.78 37.91
N LYS A 7 -6.08 -11.53 37.69
CA LYS A 7 -6.08 -10.89 36.37
C LYS A 7 -4.64 -10.78 35.82
N PRO A 8 -4.40 -11.04 34.52
CA PRO A 8 -3.08 -10.87 33.92
C PRO A 8 -2.69 -9.39 33.96
N LYS A 9 -1.44 -9.11 34.35
CA LYS A 9 -0.89 -7.75 34.42
C LYS A 9 -0.73 -7.19 32.99
N PRO A 10 -1.09 -5.93 32.75
CA PRO A 10 -0.84 -5.28 31.46
C PRO A 10 0.67 -5.14 31.22
N VAL A 11 1.10 -5.45 30.00
CA VAL A 11 2.48 -5.24 29.54
C VAL A 11 2.50 -3.92 28.77
N GLU A 12 3.18 -2.92 29.33
CA GLU A 12 3.45 -1.67 28.64
C GLU A 12 4.65 -1.86 27.71
N VAL A 13 4.44 -1.66 26.40
CA VAL A 13 5.51 -1.69 25.40
C VAL A 13 5.83 -0.23 25.03
N LYS A 14 6.99 0.25 25.49
CA LYS A 14 7.53 1.54 25.04
C LYS A 14 8.26 1.34 23.71
N ILE A 15 7.85 2.08 22.69
CA ILE A 15 8.47 2.08 21.36
C ILE A 15 9.28 3.37 21.24
N GLU A 16 10.60 3.27 21.24
CA GLU A 16 11.50 4.37 20.89
C GLU A 16 11.95 4.23 19.43
N VAL A 17 11.74 5.30 18.66
CA VAL A 17 12.16 5.38 17.26
C VAL A 17 13.41 6.24 17.20
N VAL A 18 14.55 5.64 16.85
CA VAL A 18 15.82 6.33 16.62
C VAL A 18 16.14 6.28 15.13
N LEU A 19 16.27 7.46 14.52
CA LEU A 19 16.67 7.62 13.12
C LEU A 19 18.20 7.76 13.03
N PRO A 20 18.91 7.03 12.15
CA PRO A 20 20.36 7.15 12.02
C PRO A 20 20.77 8.34 11.13
N GLU A 21 21.84 9.04 11.56
CA GLU A 21 22.52 10.08 10.78
C GLU A 21 23.44 9.48 9.70
N LYS A 22 23.69 10.27 8.65
CA LYS A 22 24.15 9.84 7.33
C LYS A 22 25.66 10.07 7.16
N GLU A 23 26.46 9.02 7.05
CA GLU A 23 27.87 9.12 6.64
C GLU A 23 28.10 8.64 5.20
N ARG A 24 28.98 9.36 4.50
CA ARG A 24 29.35 9.24 3.08
C ARG A 24 30.77 8.66 2.99
N ASN A 25 31.02 7.69 2.11
CA ASN A 25 32.29 7.46 1.36
C ASN A 25 32.06 6.32 0.32
N LYS A 26 32.10 6.60 -0.99
CA LYS A 26 33.19 6.51 -2.00
C LYS A 26 33.52 5.07 -2.49
N GLU A 27 33.27 4.86 -3.78
CA GLU A 27 33.27 3.64 -4.60
C GLU A 27 34.68 3.16 -5.01
N GLU A 28 34.80 1.86 -5.29
CA GLU A 28 35.69 1.30 -6.35
C GLU A 28 34.99 0.09 -7.03
N ILE A 29 35.15 -0.01 -8.35
CA ILE A 29 34.43 -0.91 -9.28
C ILE A 29 35.33 -2.08 -9.71
N SER A 30 34.77 -3.30 -9.85
CA SER A 30 35.34 -4.38 -10.67
C SER A 30 34.24 -5.28 -11.25
N PRO A 31 34.38 -5.81 -12.50
CA PRO A 31 33.25 -6.24 -13.33
C PRO A 31 32.99 -7.76 -13.33
N ASN A 32 31.79 -8.10 -13.81
CA ASN A 32 31.25 -9.42 -14.13
C ASN A 32 30.77 -10.31 -12.97
N GLY A 33 29.46 -10.23 -12.72
CA GLY A 33 28.71 -11.24 -11.98
C GLY A 33 27.24 -11.20 -12.38
N LYS A 34 26.82 -12.13 -13.23
CA LYS A 34 25.42 -12.35 -13.59
C LYS A 34 24.69 -12.92 -12.37
N ALA A 35 23.67 -12.26 -11.85
CA ALA A 35 22.84 -12.81 -10.78
C ALA A 35 21.36 -12.45 -10.98
N SER A 36 20.57 -13.49 -11.26
CA SER A 36 19.10 -13.47 -11.31
C SER A 36 18.52 -13.47 -9.88
N PRO A 37 17.24 -13.08 -9.68
CA PRO A 37 16.61 -13.09 -8.36
C PRO A 37 16.53 -14.51 -7.78
N LEU A 38 16.95 -14.67 -6.52
CA LEU A 38 16.83 -15.93 -5.78
C LEU A 38 15.36 -16.28 -5.58
N THR A 39 14.86 -17.19 -6.42
CA THR A 39 13.57 -17.84 -6.22
C THR A 39 13.73 -18.97 -5.20
N TYR A 40 12.98 -18.92 -4.10
CA TYR A 40 12.60 -20.14 -3.40
C TYR A 40 11.73 -20.98 -4.35
N LYS A 41 12.27 -22.09 -4.87
CA LYS A 41 11.57 -23.04 -5.75
C LYS A 41 11.59 -24.44 -5.14
N VAL A 42 10.43 -25.07 -5.16
CA VAL A 42 10.31 -26.52 -5.29
C VAL A 42 10.02 -26.80 -6.78
N ASN A 43 10.97 -27.45 -7.47
CA ASN A 43 10.97 -28.03 -8.83
C ASN A 43 10.70 -27.13 -10.09
N GLY A 44 11.63 -27.20 -11.07
CA GLY A 44 11.86 -26.29 -12.23
C GLY A 44 10.74 -26.15 -13.29
N THR A 45 10.64 -25.06 -14.06
CA THR A 45 11.49 -24.67 -15.21
C THR A 45 11.32 -23.15 -15.53
N VAL A 46 12.21 -22.53 -16.32
CA VAL A 46 12.35 -21.06 -16.53
C VAL A 46 12.00 -20.67 -17.98
N CYS A 47 11.48 -19.45 -18.19
CA CYS A 47 11.41 -18.79 -19.51
C CYS A 47 11.82 -17.30 -19.37
N HIS A 48 12.63 -16.80 -20.30
CA HIS A 48 13.33 -15.49 -20.27
C HIS A 48 12.59 -14.42 -21.08
N TYR A 49 12.70 -13.12 -20.73
CA TYR A 49 12.73 -12.00 -21.70
C TYR A 49 13.43 -10.74 -21.12
N HIS A 50 14.07 -9.99 -22.03
CA HIS A 50 15.00 -8.87 -21.83
C HIS A 50 14.27 -7.51 -21.70
N LEU A 51 14.91 -6.56 -21.00
CA LEU A 51 14.48 -5.19 -20.74
C LEU A 51 15.40 -4.23 -21.51
N GLU A 52 14.87 -3.10 -21.97
CA GLU A 52 15.66 -1.88 -22.19
C GLU A 52 15.10 -0.72 -21.34
N GLU A 53 15.98 0.21 -21.04
CA GLU A 53 16.07 0.98 -19.80
C GLU A 53 15.50 2.41 -19.84
N HIS A 54 15.28 2.94 -18.63
CA HIS A 54 15.72 4.25 -18.09
C HIS A 54 14.64 5.07 -17.34
N PRO A 55 15.01 5.69 -16.20
CA PRO A 55 14.09 6.42 -15.33
C PRO A 55 13.83 7.83 -15.88
N ILE A 56 12.67 8.00 -16.50
CA ILE A 56 12.19 9.30 -16.96
C ILE A 56 11.57 10.03 -15.76
N SER A 57 11.91 11.31 -15.54
CA SER A 57 11.10 12.21 -14.73
C SER A 57 9.70 12.27 -15.35
N ILE A 58 8.74 11.55 -14.78
CA ILE A 58 7.41 11.42 -15.36
C ILE A 58 6.70 12.76 -15.19
N ASN A 59 6.80 13.61 -16.21
CA ASN A 59 5.72 14.54 -16.48
C ASN A 59 4.47 13.68 -16.66
N PRO A 60 3.43 13.78 -15.82
CA PRO A 60 2.23 12.93 -15.93
C PRO A 60 1.47 13.16 -17.26
N TYR A 61 1.94 14.11 -18.08
CA TYR A 61 1.44 14.45 -19.40
C TYR A 61 2.47 14.10 -20.51
N GLN A 62 2.92 12.84 -20.57
CA GLN A 62 3.87 12.39 -21.61
C GLN A 62 3.28 12.34 -23.02
N ASN A 63 1.94 12.38 -23.18
CA ASN A 63 1.27 12.39 -24.47
C ASN A 63 0.11 13.39 -24.48
N LEU A 64 0.23 14.47 -25.29
CA LEU A 64 -0.80 15.51 -25.41
C LEU A 64 -2.16 14.96 -25.91
N LYS A 65 -2.18 13.79 -26.57
CA LYS A 65 -3.42 13.13 -27.03
C LYS A 65 -4.26 12.52 -25.89
N ASP A 66 -3.64 12.28 -24.74
CA ASP A 66 -4.28 11.64 -23.57
C ASP A 66 -4.78 12.65 -22.55
N VAL A 67 -4.75 13.94 -22.87
CA VAL A 67 -5.22 15.00 -21.99
C VAL A 67 -6.56 15.52 -22.49
N VAL A 68 -7.44 15.86 -21.55
CA VAL A 68 -8.66 16.63 -21.81
C VAL A 68 -8.59 17.93 -21.02
N GLU A 69 -9.07 19.00 -21.62
CA GLU A 69 -9.29 20.27 -20.95
C GLU A 69 -10.72 20.71 -21.21
N ALA A 70 -11.45 21.07 -20.15
CA ALA A 70 -12.85 21.46 -20.25
C ALA A 70 -13.16 22.60 -19.27
N SER A 71 -14.00 23.54 -19.71
CA SER A 71 -14.65 24.51 -18.83
C SER A 71 -15.75 23.78 -18.06
N VAL A 72 -15.67 23.77 -16.73
CA VAL A 72 -16.57 22.95 -15.89
C VAL A 72 -17.64 23.76 -15.16
N CYS A 73 -17.39 25.04 -14.85
CA CYS A 73 -18.38 25.96 -14.30
C CYS A 73 -17.89 27.41 -14.32
N HIS A 74 -18.77 28.35 -13.99
CA HIS A 74 -18.41 29.73 -13.65
C HIS A 74 -17.89 29.79 -12.19
N VAL A 75 -17.03 30.75 -11.86
CA VAL A 75 -16.46 30.89 -10.49
C VAL A 75 -17.52 31.18 -9.42
N LYS A 76 -18.66 31.74 -9.82
CA LYS A 76 -19.82 32.01 -8.94
C LYS A 76 -20.68 30.78 -8.69
N ASP A 77 -20.51 29.71 -9.47
CA ASP A 77 -21.38 28.55 -9.35
C ASP A 77 -20.98 27.64 -8.18
N LEU A 78 -19.78 27.79 -7.63
CA LEU A 78 -19.28 26.98 -6.51
C LEU A 78 -18.87 27.89 -5.35
N GLU A 79 -19.52 27.71 -4.20
CA GLU A 79 -19.23 28.47 -2.99
C GLU A 79 -18.05 27.86 -2.22
N ASN A 80 -17.44 28.65 -1.35
CA ASN A 80 -16.35 28.16 -0.50
C ASN A 80 -16.86 27.06 0.45
N GLY A 81 -16.10 25.97 0.57
CA GLY A 81 -16.50 24.80 1.36
C GLY A 81 -17.37 23.79 0.60
N GLN A 82 -17.60 24.00 -0.70
CA GLN A 82 -18.40 23.09 -1.51
C GLN A 82 -17.55 22.15 -2.37
N MET A 83 -18.15 21.00 -2.68
CA MET A 83 -17.66 20.04 -3.65
C MET A 83 -18.72 19.81 -4.73
N ARG A 84 -18.27 19.58 -5.97
CA ARG A 84 -19.13 19.27 -7.11
C ARG A 84 -18.49 18.23 -8.00
N GLU A 85 -19.27 17.23 -8.40
CA GLU A 85 -18.87 16.32 -9.46
C GLU A 85 -19.07 17.01 -10.82
N VAL A 86 -18.04 17.01 -11.66
CA VAL A 86 -18.04 17.67 -12.98
C VAL A 86 -17.64 16.68 -14.07
N ASP A 87 -18.22 16.85 -15.25
CA ASP A 87 -17.99 16.00 -16.41
C ASP A 87 -16.98 16.65 -17.36
N LEU A 88 -15.98 15.87 -17.82
CA LEU A 88 -14.99 16.27 -18.81
C LEU A 88 -15.18 15.53 -20.15
N GLY A 89 -16.37 14.96 -20.39
CA GLY A 89 -16.76 14.20 -21.58
C GLY A 89 -16.23 12.77 -21.61
N CYS A 90 -14.98 12.55 -21.19
CA CYS A 90 -14.33 11.23 -21.16
C CYS A 90 -14.25 10.62 -19.75
N GLY A 91 -14.87 11.26 -18.76
CA GLY A 91 -14.84 10.85 -17.36
C GLY A 91 -15.14 12.03 -16.44
N LYS A 92 -15.17 11.77 -15.14
CA LYS A 92 -15.60 12.75 -14.14
C LYS A 92 -14.51 13.06 -13.13
N ALA A 93 -14.57 14.28 -12.60
CA ALA A 93 -13.71 14.77 -11.54
C ALA A 93 -14.54 15.37 -10.39
N LEU A 94 -13.94 15.44 -9.20
CA LEU A 94 -14.46 16.20 -8.08
C LEU A 94 -13.78 17.57 -8.07
N LEU A 95 -14.56 18.61 -8.37
CA LEU A 95 -14.17 20.00 -8.19
C LEU A 95 -14.47 20.41 -6.75
N ILE A 96 -13.51 21.07 -6.11
CA ILE A 96 -13.58 21.48 -4.71
C ILE A 96 -13.19 22.95 -4.64
N LYS A 97 -13.89 23.74 -3.83
CA LYS A 97 -13.46 25.09 -3.48
C LYS A 97 -13.29 25.21 -1.97
N GLU A 98 -12.09 25.53 -1.51
CA GLU A 98 -11.79 25.73 -0.09
C GLU A 98 -10.80 26.88 0.05
N ASN A 99 -11.01 27.74 1.06
CA ASN A 99 -10.25 28.96 1.32
C ASN A 99 -10.06 29.86 0.08
N GLY A 100 -11.07 29.92 -0.80
CA GLY A 100 -11.03 30.71 -2.04
C GLY A 100 -10.25 30.09 -3.19
N GLU A 101 -9.60 28.95 -2.98
CA GLU A 101 -8.85 28.22 -4.01
C GLU A 101 -9.65 27.05 -4.57
N TYR A 102 -9.34 26.66 -5.81
CA TYR A 102 -9.97 25.53 -6.48
C TYR A 102 -9.02 24.35 -6.60
N TYR A 103 -9.57 23.17 -6.33
CA TYR A 103 -8.88 21.89 -6.41
C TYR A 103 -9.69 20.93 -7.27
N ALA A 104 -9.02 20.05 -8.00
CA ALA A 104 -9.66 18.99 -8.78
C ALA A 104 -8.94 17.66 -8.58
N MET A 105 -9.72 16.62 -8.34
CA MET A 105 -9.20 15.27 -8.09
C MET A 105 -10.19 14.19 -8.56
N GLY A 106 -9.80 12.92 -8.44
CA GLY A 106 -10.71 11.80 -8.68
C GLY A 106 -12.00 11.90 -7.86
N HIS A 107 -13.13 11.51 -8.46
CA HIS A 107 -14.47 11.69 -7.91
C HIS A 107 -15.00 10.48 -7.12
N LYS A 108 -14.34 9.32 -7.27
CA LYS A 108 -14.71 8.08 -6.56
C LYS A 108 -13.62 7.64 -5.62
N CYS A 109 -14.00 7.20 -4.43
CA CYS A 109 -13.08 6.58 -3.48
C CYS A 109 -12.46 5.31 -4.10
N PRO A 110 -11.13 5.16 -4.17
CA PRO A 110 -10.46 4.02 -4.81
C PRO A 110 -10.63 2.71 -4.04
N HIS A 111 -11.17 2.75 -2.83
CA HIS A 111 -11.55 1.57 -2.06
C HIS A 111 -12.72 0.85 -2.75
N TYR A 112 -13.98 1.21 -2.46
CA TYR A 112 -15.17 0.55 -3.05
C TYR A 112 -15.97 1.44 -4.02
N GLY A 113 -15.43 2.58 -4.46
CA GLY A 113 -16.05 3.41 -5.50
C GLY A 113 -17.10 4.41 -4.99
N ALA A 114 -17.14 4.69 -3.69
CA ALA A 114 -18.06 5.67 -3.11
C ALA A 114 -17.93 7.04 -3.80
N PRO A 115 -19.04 7.71 -4.16
CA PRO A 115 -19.00 9.04 -4.74
C PRO A 115 -18.56 10.05 -3.67
N LEU A 116 -17.40 10.67 -3.85
CA LEU A 116 -16.78 11.55 -2.85
C LEU A 116 -17.51 12.88 -2.70
N VAL A 117 -18.31 13.29 -3.70
CA VAL A 117 -19.22 14.44 -3.60
C VAL A 117 -20.25 14.29 -2.47
N LYS A 118 -20.57 13.04 -2.07
CA LYS A 118 -21.44 12.75 -0.92
C LYS A 118 -20.67 12.66 0.41
N GLY A 119 -19.35 12.86 0.37
CA GLY A 119 -18.48 12.85 1.53
C GLY A 119 -18.48 14.18 2.28
N VAL A 120 -17.51 14.33 3.19
CA VAL A 120 -17.34 15.54 4.00
C VAL A 120 -16.03 16.22 3.63
N LEU A 121 -16.09 17.51 3.28
CA LEU A 121 -14.92 18.37 3.12
C LEU A 121 -14.61 19.07 4.45
N SER A 122 -13.37 18.98 4.92
CA SER A 122 -12.93 19.72 6.10
C SER A 122 -11.41 19.81 6.17
N LYS A 123 -10.87 21.02 6.36
CA LYS A 123 -9.45 21.25 6.68
C LYS A 123 -8.50 20.64 5.63
N GLY A 124 -8.73 20.93 4.35
CA GLY A 124 -7.89 20.43 3.27
C GLY A 124 -8.10 18.96 2.94
N ARG A 125 -9.19 18.34 3.41
CA ARG A 125 -9.42 16.90 3.27
C ARG A 125 -10.84 16.56 2.86
N VAL A 126 -10.97 15.53 2.04
CA VAL A 126 -12.26 14.89 1.74
C VAL A 126 -12.31 13.53 2.44
N ARG A 127 -13.36 13.31 3.23
CA ARG A 127 -13.63 12.04 3.90
C ARG A 127 -14.75 11.29 3.18
N CYS A 128 -14.45 10.05 2.81
CA CYS A 128 -15.36 9.16 2.10
C CYS A 128 -16.59 8.81 2.95
N PRO A 129 -17.81 8.85 2.38
CA PRO A 129 -19.05 8.66 3.14
C PRO A 129 -19.33 7.21 3.54
N TRP A 130 -18.64 6.22 2.96
CA TRP A 130 -18.92 4.80 3.24
C TRP A 130 -18.08 4.24 4.40
N HIS A 131 -16.77 4.40 4.33
CA HIS A 131 -15.86 3.76 5.29
C HIS A 131 -14.85 4.72 5.92
N GLY A 132 -14.95 6.03 5.61
CA GLY A 132 -14.12 7.04 6.27
C GLY A 132 -12.72 7.26 5.70
N ALA A 133 -12.35 6.60 4.59
CA ALA A 133 -11.09 6.86 3.90
C ALA A 133 -10.91 8.36 3.63
N CYS A 134 -9.73 8.90 3.90
CA CYS A 134 -9.48 10.34 3.87
C CYS A 134 -8.40 10.71 2.86
N PHE A 135 -8.63 11.77 2.10
CA PHE A 135 -7.75 12.21 1.03
C PHE A 135 -7.43 13.69 1.15
N ASN A 136 -6.17 14.05 0.96
CA ASN A 136 -5.70 15.44 0.88
C ASN A 136 -6.19 16.09 -0.43
N ILE A 137 -6.82 17.26 -0.39
CA ILE A 137 -7.31 17.93 -1.61
C ILE A 137 -6.16 18.54 -2.45
N GLY A 138 -5.07 18.91 -1.77
CA GLY A 138 -3.89 19.53 -2.37
C GLY A 138 -3.01 18.52 -3.11
N THR A 139 -2.96 17.26 -2.70
CA THR A 139 -2.10 16.24 -3.35
C THR A 139 -2.90 15.06 -3.93
N GLY A 140 -4.13 14.87 -3.50
CA GLY A 140 -4.93 13.67 -3.76
C GLY A 140 -4.48 12.46 -2.94
N ASP A 141 -3.47 12.58 -2.07
CA ASP A 141 -2.94 11.45 -1.32
C ASP A 141 -3.94 10.92 -0.30
N ILE A 142 -3.99 9.60 -0.18
CA ILE A 142 -4.66 8.96 0.96
C ILE A 142 -3.88 9.27 2.24
N GLU A 143 -4.59 9.77 3.25
CA GLU A 143 -4.08 10.11 4.59
C GLU A 143 -4.72 9.26 5.68
N ASP A 144 -5.88 8.64 5.42
CA ASP A 144 -6.54 7.73 6.35
C ASP A 144 -7.21 6.56 5.60
N PHE A 145 -7.16 5.39 6.21
CA PHE A 145 -7.63 4.12 5.68
C PHE A 145 -9.15 3.97 5.87
N PRO A 146 -9.85 3.07 5.16
CA PRO A 146 -9.35 2.00 4.28
C PRO A 146 -9.07 2.40 2.82
N GLY A 147 -8.21 1.64 2.15
CA GLY A 147 -7.78 1.86 0.77
C GLY A 147 -6.25 1.85 0.65
N LEU A 148 -5.73 1.56 -0.54
CA LEU A 148 -4.28 1.53 -0.78
C LEU A 148 -3.81 2.63 -1.73
N ASP A 149 -4.70 3.05 -2.63
CA ASP A 149 -4.37 4.03 -3.64
C ASP A 149 -4.84 5.43 -3.25
N SER A 150 -4.07 6.40 -3.71
CA SER A 150 -4.42 7.81 -3.67
C SER A 150 -5.33 8.16 -4.85
N LEU A 151 -5.85 9.38 -4.87
CA LEU A 151 -6.61 9.91 -5.98
C LEU A 151 -5.69 10.65 -6.96
N PRO A 152 -5.98 10.59 -8.27
CA PRO A 152 -5.32 11.46 -9.22
C PRO A 152 -5.71 12.92 -8.93
N LYS A 153 -4.73 13.82 -8.99
CA LYS A 153 -4.95 15.27 -8.96
C LYS A 153 -4.98 15.80 -10.38
N PHE A 154 -5.87 16.76 -10.63
CA PHE A 154 -5.99 17.43 -11.92
C PHE A 154 -5.62 18.90 -11.80
N GLN A 155 -5.14 19.48 -12.90
CA GLN A 155 -4.77 20.89 -12.94
C GLN A 155 -6.05 21.72 -13.06
N VAL A 156 -6.15 22.78 -12.26
CA VAL A 156 -7.24 23.76 -12.34
C VAL A 156 -6.69 25.09 -12.82
N LYS A 157 -7.39 25.73 -13.75
CA LYS A 157 -7.09 27.07 -14.26
C LYS A 157 -8.34 27.93 -14.23
N ILE A 158 -8.20 29.20 -13.90
CA ILE A 158 -9.30 30.16 -13.95
C ILE A 158 -9.00 31.17 -15.05
N GLU A 159 -9.90 31.32 -16.01
CA GLU A 159 -9.80 32.31 -17.08
C GLU A 159 -11.16 32.96 -17.33
N LYS A 160 -11.20 34.29 -17.38
CA LYS A 160 -12.42 35.06 -17.68
C LYS A 160 -13.63 34.57 -16.86
N GLU A 161 -13.43 34.42 -15.56
CA GLU A 161 -14.45 33.94 -14.60
C GLU A 161 -14.95 32.50 -14.82
N LYS A 162 -14.30 31.71 -15.66
CA LYS A 162 -14.58 30.28 -15.87
C LYS A 162 -13.49 29.41 -15.26
N VAL A 163 -13.92 28.30 -14.68
CA VAL A 163 -13.04 27.28 -14.11
C VAL A 163 -12.81 26.18 -15.15
N TYR A 164 -11.55 25.91 -15.45
CA TYR A 164 -11.10 24.88 -16.36
C TYR A 164 -10.38 23.78 -15.59
N ILE A 165 -10.62 22.53 -15.97
CA ILE A 165 -9.87 21.38 -15.46
C ILE A 165 -9.12 20.75 -16.64
N ARG A 166 -7.83 20.51 -16.44
CA ARG A 166 -6.96 19.75 -17.34
C ARG A 166 -6.53 18.44 -16.69
N ALA A 167 -6.90 17.32 -17.30
CA ALA A 167 -6.78 15.98 -16.72
C ALA A 167 -6.33 14.95 -17.76
N SER A 168 -5.63 13.91 -17.29
CA SER A 168 -5.37 12.71 -18.11
C SER A 168 -6.65 11.87 -18.24
N LYS A 169 -6.99 11.46 -19.46
CA LYS A 169 -8.12 10.56 -19.76
C LYS A 169 -8.00 9.24 -18.99
N GLN A 170 -6.80 8.67 -18.93
CA GLN A 170 -6.56 7.44 -18.18
C GLN A 170 -6.84 7.65 -16.68
N ALA A 171 -6.37 8.75 -16.10
CA ALA A 171 -6.59 9.05 -14.68
C ALA A 171 -8.08 9.29 -14.35
N LEU A 172 -8.84 9.89 -15.29
CA LEU A 172 -10.29 10.03 -15.18
C LEU A 172 -11.03 8.68 -15.27
N GLN A 173 -10.43 7.66 -15.87
CA GLN A 173 -11.02 6.32 -15.94
C GLN A 173 -10.63 5.46 -14.74
N THR A 174 -9.36 5.46 -14.35
CA THR A 174 -8.86 4.60 -13.26
C THR A 174 -9.28 5.08 -11.88
N GLN A 175 -9.43 6.41 -11.70
CA GLN A 175 -9.79 7.05 -10.43
C GLN A 175 -8.88 6.67 -9.25
N ARG A 176 -7.65 6.24 -9.55
CA ARG A 176 -6.67 5.78 -8.56
C ARG A 176 -5.26 6.08 -9.02
N ARG A 177 -4.38 6.30 -8.05
CA ARG A 177 -2.95 6.57 -8.23
C ARG A 177 -2.19 5.88 -7.11
N THR A 178 -1.31 4.95 -7.46
CA THR A 178 -0.33 4.41 -6.52
C THR A 178 0.70 5.50 -6.21
N LYS A 179 1.08 5.65 -4.93
CA LYS A 179 2.16 6.57 -4.55
C LYS A 179 3.48 6.12 -5.17
N VAL A 180 4.38 7.07 -5.42
CA VAL A 180 5.72 6.77 -5.91
C VAL A 180 6.44 5.92 -4.85
N MET A 181 7.18 4.92 -5.29
CA MET A 181 7.84 3.95 -4.43
C MET A 181 9.24 3.66 -4.96
N ALA A 182 10.20 3.52 -4.03
CA ALA A 182 11.51 3.00 -4.32
C ALA A 182 11.46 1.51 -4.71
N LYS A 183 12.54 1.04 -5.34
CA LYS A 183 12.79 -0.37 -5.63
C LYS A 183 14.00 -0.85 -4.82
N CYS A 184 14.19 -2.15 -4.74
CA CYS A 184 15.38 -2.70 -4.11
C CYS A 184 16.59 -2.41 -4.99
N ILE A 185 17.65 -1.84 -4.41
CA ILE A 185 18.87 -1.46 -5.17
C ILE A 185 19.81 -2.67 -5.37
N SER A 186 19.74 -3.69 -4.51
CA SER A 186 20.60 -4.87 -4.62
C SER A 186 19.88 -6.12 -4.11
N LEU A 187 19.28 -6.89 -5.01
CA LEU A 187 18.78 -8.24 -4.68
C LEU A 187 19.88 -9.31 -4.78
N SER A 188 20.95 -9.04 -5.53
CA SER A 188 22.01 -10.01 -5.85
C SER A 188 22.94 -10.35 -4.69
N ASN A 189 22.98 -9.50 -3.65
CA ASN A 189 23.95 -9.62 -2.55
C ASN A 189 23.33 -10.20 -1.26
N TYR A 190 22.04 -10.53 -1.25
CA TYR A 190 21.38 -11.03 -0.05
C TYR A 190 21.35 -12.56 0.00
N ASN A 191 21.83 -13.11 1.11
CA ASN A 191 21.61 -14.51 1.45
C ASN A 191 20.11 -14.73 1.72
N ILE A 192 19.54 -15.80 1.19
CA ILE A 192 18.14 -16.17 1.38
C ILE A 192 17.76 -16.25 2.88
N THR A 193 18.73 -16.57 3.74
CA THR A 193 18.58 -16.67 5.20
C THR A 193 18.63 -15.33 5.94
N SER A 194 18.74 -14.19 5.26
CA SER A 194 18.87 -12.87 5.91
C SER A 194 18.05 -11.77 5.22
N THR A 195 17.38 -10.91 5.97
CA THR A 195 16.62 -9.77 5.43
C THR A 195 16.80 -8.50 6.27
N ASN A 196 16.63 -7.33 5.67
CA ASN A 196 16.70 -6.07 6.42
C ASN A 196 15.43 -5.90 7.23
N ILE A 197 14.27 -6.15 6.62
CA ILE A 197 12.97 -6.12 7.30
C ILE A 197 12.28 -7.47 7.12
N LEU A 198 11.92 -8.10 8.24
CA LEU A 198 10.99 -9.22 8.27
C LEU A 198 9.62 -8.74 8.77
N ILE A 199 8.56 -9.03 8.02
CA ILE A 199 7.18 -8.71 8.37
C ILE A 199 6.42 -10.02 8.57
N ILE A 200 6.10 -10.35 9.83
CA ILE A 200 5.33 -11.55 10.19
C ILE A 200 3.84 -11.24 10.07
N GLY A 201 3.24 -11.63 8.96
CA GLY A 201 1.83 -11.45 8.64
C GLY A 201 1.63 -10.62 7.37
N ALA A 202 0.99 -11.22 6.36
CA ALA A 202 0.72 -10.58 5.06
C ALA A 202 -0.74 -10.10 4.92
N GLY A 203 -1.33 -9.62 6.02
CA GLY A 203 -2.62 -8.93 6.00
C GLY A 203 -2.48 -7.45 5.59
N ALA A 204 -3.58 -6.68 5.72
CA ALA A 204 -3.59 -5.25 5.40
C ALA A 204 -2.47 -4.47 6.13
N ALA A 205 -2.24 -4.75 7.41
CA ALA A 205 -1.19 -4.08 8.19
C ALA A 205 0.23 -4.36 7.64
N GLY A 206 0.54 -5.62 7.34
CA GLY A 206 1.85 -6.00 6.80
C GLY A 206 2.08 -5.43 5.40
N LEU A 207 1.05 -5.47 4.54
CA LEU A 207 1.13 -4.88 3.21
C LEU A 207 1.35 -3.37 3.26
N VAL A 208 0.54 -2.65 4.06
CA VAL A 208 0.69 -1.19 4.22
C VAL A 208 2.07 -0.83 4.75
N CYS A 209 2.63 -1.62 5.68
CA CYS A 209 4.00 -1.40 6.13
C CYS A 209 5.01 -1.55 4.99
N ALA A 210 4.94 -2.65 4.21
CA ALA A 210 5.85 -2.87 3.09
C ALA A 210 5.75 -1.76 2.02
N GLU A 211 4.53 -1.34 1.68
CA GLU A 211 4.31 -0.23 0.75
C GLU A 211 4.85 1.08 1.31
N THR A 212 4.56 1.40 2.58
CA THR A 212 5.04 2.63 3.22
C THR A 212 6.55 2.69 3.26
N LEU A 213 7.23 1.58 3.58
CA LEU A 213 8.69 1.51 3.52
C LEU A 213 9.21 1.90 2.13
N ARG A 214 8.63 1.34 1.06
CA ARG A 214 9.01 1.72 -0.32
C ARG A 214 8.65 3.17 -0.64
N GLN A 215 7.53 3.70 -0.15
CA GLN A 215 7.12 5.10 -0.35
C GLN A 215 8.09 6.07 0.32
N GLU A 216 8.61 5.72 1.50
CA GLU A 216 9.61 6.48 2.25
C GLU A 216 11.05 6.27 1.76
N GLY A 217 11.22 5.59 0.62
CA GLY A 217 12.52 5.43 -0.03
C GLY A 217 13.35 4.26 0.49
N PHE A 218 12.80 3.38 1.33
CA PHE A 218 13.51 2.19 1.78
C PHE A 218 13.84 1.29 0.58
N SER A 219 15.12 0.99 0.38
CA SER A 219 15.65 0.36 -0.82
C SER A 219 16.31 -1.00 -0.57
N ASP A 220 16.20 -1.55 0.64
CA ASP A 220 16.76 -2.86 0.98
C ASP A 220 15.71 -3.98 0.86
N ARG A 221 16.11 -5.23 1.16
CA ARG A 221 15.26 -6.41 1.11
C ARG A 221 14.12 -6.34 2.15
N ILE A 222 12.88 -6.56 1.69
CA ILE A 222 11.69 -6.69 2.52
C ILE A 222 11.11 -8.10 2.29
N VAL A 223 10.97 -8.86 3.38
CA VAL A 223 10.32 -10.17 3.35
C VAL A 223 9.09 -10.13 4.23
N MET A 224 7.94 -10.46 3.65
CA MET A 224 6.70 -10.73 4.35
C MET A 224 6.50 -12.25 4.43
N CYS A 225 6.02 -12.77 5.55
CA CYS A 225 5.62 -14.17 5.66
C CYS A 225 4.17 -14.31 6.14
N THR A 226 3.48 -15.34 5.66
CA THR A 226 2.08 -15.61 6.00
C THR A 226 1.78 -17.10 5.96
N MET A 227 0.89 -17.52 6.84
CA MET A 227 0.34 -18.89 6.83
C MET A 227 -0.68 -19.08 5.73
N ASP A 228 -1.21 -18.00 5.15
CA ASP A 228 -2.18 -18.07 4.06
C ASP A 228 -1.49 -18.52 2.75
N ARG A 229 -2.21 -19.29 1.93
CA ARG A 229 -1.76 -19.69 0.57
C ARG A 229 -1.85 -18.57 -0.47
N HIS A 230 -2.48 -17.46 -0.13
CA HIS A 230 -2.76 -16.35 -1.04
C HIS A 230 -1.89 -15.13 -0.71
N LEU A 231 -1.58 -14.33 -1.73
CA LEU A 231 -1.05 -12.98 -1.56
C LEU A 231 -2.02 -12.11 -0.74
N PRO A 232 -1.55 -10.99 -0.13
CA PRO A 232 -2.41 -10.10 0.64
C PRO A 232 -3.77 -9.81 -0.03
N TYR A 233 -4.85 -10.03 0.72
CA TYR A 233 -6.22 -9.91 0.23
C TYR A 233 -7.12 -9.18 1.24
N ASP A 234 -8.22 -8.65 0.73
CA ASP A 234 -9.23 -7.88 1.43
C ASP A 234 -10.15 -8.80 2.23
N ARG A 235 -9.75 -9.10 3.46
CA ARG A 235 -10.51 -9.94 4.39
C ARG A 235 -11.96 -9.45 4.59
N PRO A 236 -12.26 -8.14 4.75
CA PRO A 236 -13.63 -7.64 4.77
C PRO A 236 -14.51 -8.04 3.58
N LYS A 237 -13.95 -8.26 2.37
CA LYS A 237 -14.75 -8.74 1.23
C LYS A 237 -15.28 -10.16 1.43
N LEU A 238 -14.57 -11.00 2.19
CA LEU A 238 -14.97 -12.40 2.40
C LEU A 238 -16.37 -12.55 3.03
N SER A 239 -16.81 -11.57 3.83
CA SER A 239 -18.15 -11.56 4.44
C SER A 239 -19.13 -10.60 3.77
N LYS A 240 -18.69 -9.82 2.77
CA LYS A 240 -19.50 -8.79 2.09
C LYS A 240 -19.82 -9.14 0.63
N SER A 241 -19.03 -10.00 0.02
CA SER A 241 -19.21 -10.48 -1.35
C SER A 241 -18.76 -11.94 -1.43
N MET A 242 -19.67 -12.84 -1.04
CA MET A 242 -19.40 -14.28 -0.94
C MET A 242 -19.14 -14.93 -2.31
N ASP A 243 -19.59 -14.31 -3.40
CA ASP A 243 -19.40 -14.78 -4.77
C ASP A 243 -18.09 -14.29 -5.41
N SER A 244 -17.24 -13.58 -4.67
CA SER A 244 -15.97 -13.06 -5.19
C SER A 244 -14.95 -14.18 -5.46
N HIS A 245 -14.30 -14.14 -6.62
CA HIS A 245 -13.13 -14.99 -6.91
C HIS A 245 -11.86 -14.46 -6.24
N SER A 246 -10.85 -15.33 -6.05
CA SER A 246 -9.58 -15.00 -5.37
C SER A 246 -8.93 -13.73 -5.90
N ASP A 247 -8.98 -13.52 -7.21
CA ASP A 247 -8.29 -12.40 -7.86
C ASP A 247 -8.96 -11.06 -7.58
N GLN A 248 -10.29 -11.07 -7.34
CA GLN A 248 -11.09 -9.86 -7.07
C GLN A 248 -10.95 -9.34 -5.63
N ILE A 249 -10.44 -10.19 -4.74
CA ILE A 249 -10.18 -9.84 -3.34
C ILE A 249 -8.70 -9.56 -3.07
N THR A 250 -7.79 -9.81 -4.02
CA THR A 250 -6.39 -9.42 -3.84
C THR A 250 -6.25 -7.92 -3.63
N LEU A 251 -5.40 -7.53 -2.68
CA LEU A 251 -5.13 -6.12 -2.37
C LEU A 251 -4.20 -5.49 -3.42
N ARG A 252 -3.23 -6.27 -3.90
CA ARG A 252 -2.31 -5.90 -4.98
C ARG A 252 -2.14 -7.09 -5.93
N PRO A 253 -1.97 -6.84 -7.24
CA PRO A 253 -1.67 -7.90 -8.20
C PRO A 253 -0.26 -8.46 -7.95
N LYS A 254 0.02 -9.67 -8.44
CA LYS A 254 1.33 -10.32 -8.25
C LYS A 254 2.50 -9.49 -8.80
N GLU A 255 2.26 -8.80 -9.90
CA GLU A 255 3.22 -7.93 -10.59
C GLU A 255 3.65 -6.77 -9.71
N PHE A 256 2.80 -6.29 -8.80
CA PHE A 256 3.12 -5.23 -7.85
C PHE A 256 4.29 -5.64 -6.94
N PHE A 257 4.17 -6.80 -6.30
CA PHE A 257 5.19 -7.31 -5.38
C PHE A 257 6.53 -7.51 -6.09
N ARG A 258 6.49 -7.98 -7.35
CA ARG A 258 7.69 -8.10 -8.20
C ARG A 258 8.28 -6.75 -8.58
N THR A 259 7.44 -5.76 -8.91
CA THR A 259 7.88 -4.44 -9.37
C THR A 259 8.59 -3.64 -8.28
N PHE A 260 8.18 -3.85 -7.02
CA PHE A 260 8.70 -3.13 -5.86
C PHE A 260 9.56 -4.01 -4.94
N ASP A 261 9.95 -5.20 -5.42
CA ASP A 261 10.84 -6.13 -4.71
C ASP A 261 10.39 -6.39 -3.26
N ILE A 262 9.10 -6.72 -3.11
CA ILE A 262 8.49 -7.13 -1.84
C ILE A 262 8.30 -8.65 -1.91
N GLU A 263 9.08 -9.40 -1.14
CA GLU A 263 8.96 -10.85 -1.09
C GLU A 263 7.81 -11.27 -0.18
N VAL A 264 7.01 -12.25 -0.61
CA VAL A 264 5.92 -12.80 0.19
C VAL A 264 6.08 -14.32 0.26
N LEU A 265 6.48 -14.81 1.43
CA LEU A 265 6.55 -16.24 1.75
C LEU A 265 5.16 -16.71 2.19
N THR A 266 4.42 -17.33 1.29
CA THR A 266 3.10 -17.94 1.58
C THR A 266 3.25 -19.32 2.22
N GLU A 267 2.22 -19.77 2.92
CA GLU A 267 2.20 -21.09 3.59
C GLU A 267 3.38 -21.31 4.56
N THR A 268 3.91 -20.23 5.11
CA THR A 268 5.03 -20.27 6.08
C THR A 268 4.59 -19.74 7.43
N GLN A 269 5.00 -20.44 8.49
CA GLN A 269 4.68 -20.07 9.87
C GLN A 269 5.98 -19.80 10.63
N VAL A 270 6.14 -18.59 11.14
CA VAL A 270 7.16 -18.29 12.16
C VAL A 270 6.67 -18.85 13.50
N ALA A 271 7.44 -19.77 14.07
CA ALA A 271 7.14 -20.44 15.34
C ALA A 271 7.71 -19.69 16.53
N ALA A 272 8.90 -19.08 16.39
CA ALA A 272 9.56 -18.33 17.45
C ALA A 272 10.42 -17.20 16.88
N VAL A 273 10.69 -16.19 17.72
CA VAL A 273 11.60 -15.09 17.41
C VAL A 273 12.64 -14.99 18.52
N ASP A 274 13.90 -15.15 18.18
CA ASP A 274 15.03 -14.82 19.03
C ASP A 274 15.38 -13.34 18.81
N ILE A 275 15.02 -12.50 19.78
CA ILE A 275 15.24 -11.05 19.72
C ILE A 275 16.72 -10.71 19.93
N LYS A 276 17.44 -11.50 20.74
CA LYS A 276 18.85 -11.22 21.08
C LYS A 276 19.75 -11.43 19.87
N ASN A 277 19.56 -12.56 19.19
CA ASN A 277 20.33 -12.90 17.99
C ASN A 277 19.70 -12.38 16.70
N LYS A 278 18.51 -11.77 16.78
CA LYS A 278 17.70 -11.29 15.67
C LYS A 278 17.40 -12.37 14.61
N ILE A 279 16.91 -13.51 15.07
CA ILE A 279 16.58 -14.66 14.23
C ILE A 279 15.11 -15.02 14.39
N ALA A 280 14.39 -15.17 13.28
CA ALA A 280 13.08 -15.79 13.23
C ALA A 280 13.23 -17.29 12.90
N VAL A 281 12.58 -18.14 13.69
CA VAL A 281 12.58 -19.60 13.52
C VAL A 281 11.22 -20.03 12.99
N PHE A 282 11.21 -20.65 11.82
CA PHE A 282 10.04 -21.15 11.14
C PHE A 282 9.70 -22.56 11.62
N LYS A 283 8.44 -22.97 11.43
CA LYS A 283 7.91 -24.24 11.91
C LYS A 283 8.59 -25.46 11.27
N ASP A 284 9.10 -25.32 10.05
CA ASP A 284 9.88 -26.33 9.33
C ASP A 284 11.36 -26.38 9.75
N GLY A 285 11.77 -25.54 10.71
CA GLY A 285 13.14 -25.42 11.18
C GLY A 285 14.00 -24.41 10.41
N PHE A 286 13.48 -23.82 9.32
CA PHE A 286 14.17 -22.74 8.62
C PHE A 286 14.40 -21.54 9.56
N LYS A 287 15.54 -20.87 9.39
CA LYS A 287 15.93 -19.70 10.20
C LYS A 287 16.21 -18.52 9.29
N MET A 288 15.66 -17.36 9.64
CA MET A 288 15.91 -16.11 8.94
C MET A 288 16.43 -15.05 9.92
N GLU A 289 17.63 -14.54 9.66
CA GLU A 289 18.18 -13.37 10.32
C GLU A 289 17.46 -12.11 9.82
N TYR A 290 17.21 -11.16 10.73
CA TYR A 290 16.56 -9.89 10.39
C TYR A 290 17.26 -8.69 11.04
N ASN A 291 17.24 -7.51 10.41
CA ASN A 291 17.71 -6.28 11.05
C ASN A 291 16.60 -5.58 11.85
N LYS A 292 15.39 -5.56 11.29
CA LYS A 292 14.16 -5.08 11.93
C LYS A 292 13.03 -6.08 11.70
N LEU A 293 12.07 -6.08 12.62
CA LEU A 293 10.94 -7.00 12.64
C LEU A 293 9.64 -6.23 12.85
N LEU A 294 8.63 -6.52 12.05
CA LEU A 294 7.24 -6.16 12.31
C LEU A 294 6.41 -7.42 12.56
N ILE A 295 5.63 -7.43 13.65
CA ILE A 295 4.64 -8.47 13.92
C ILE A 295 3.26 -7.92 13.54
N ALA A 296 2.68 -8.44 12.46
CA ALA A 296 1.40 -8.06 11.87
C ALA A 296 0.50 -9.29 11.66
N THR A 297 0.50 -10.23 12.62
CA THR A 297 -0.16 -11.55 12.52
C THR A 297 -1.69 -11.50 12.54
N GLY A 298 -2.27 -10.33 12.81
CA GLY A 298 -3.72 -10.14 12.85
C GLY A 298 -4.36 -10.90 14.01
N SER A 299 -5.42 -11.66 13.72
CA SER A 299 -6.16 -12.39 14.74
C SER A 299 -6.61 -13.75 14.23
N THR A 300 -6.73 -14.70 15.14
CA THR A 300 -7.31 -16.02 14.91
C THR A 300 -8.63 -16.11 15.66
N SER A 301 -9.68 -16.65 15.03
CA SER A 301 -10.89 -17.00 15.75
C SER A 301 -10.60 -18.15 16.71
N SER A 302 -11.06 -18.04 17.95
CA SER A 302 -11.07 -19.17 18.88
C SER A 302 -12.49 -19.72 18.92
N PRO A 303 -12.80 -20.81 18.19
CA PRO A 303 -14.08 -21.46 18.36
C PRO A 303 -14.11 -22.10 19.75
N ARG A 304 -14.88 -21.50 20.67
CA ARG A 304 -15.38 -22.24 21.85
C ARG A 304 -16.47 -23.18 21.37
N ALA A 305 -16.10 -24.34 20.84
CA ALA A 305 -17.02 -25.45 20.82
C ALA A 305 -17.22 -25.90 22.28
N LYS A 306 -18.46 -25.99 22.77
CA LYS A 306 -18.75 -26.73 24.00
C LYS A 306 -18.23 -28.15 23.79
N GLY A 307 -17.13 -28.51 24.46
CA GLY A 307 -16.56 -29.87 24.44
C GLY A 307 -15.21 -30.06 23.74
N SER A 308 -14.56 -29.03 23.18
CA SER A 308 -13.20 -29.20 22.68
C SER A 308 -12.17 -29.15 23.83
N VAL A 309 -11.68 -30.33 24.23
CA VAL A 309 -10.56 -30.45 25.16
C VAL A 309 -9.30 -29.97 24.43
N ARG A 310 -8.67 -28.92 24.96
CA ARG A 310 -7.40 -28.42 24.48
C ARG A 310 -6.32 -29.35 25.05
N THR A 311 -5.91 -30.36 24.30
CA THR A 311 -4.72 -31.15 24.67
C THR A 311 -3.51 -30.22 24.50
N GLN A 312 -2.97 -29.75 25.61
CA GLN A 312 -1.66 -29.10 25.62
C GLN A 312 -0.63 -30.19 25.29
N VAL A 313 0.12 -29.99 24.21
CA VAL A 313 1.42 -30.65 23.94
C VAL A 313 2.41 -29.54 23.64
#